data_AF-A0A9E3R480-F1
#
_entry.id   AF-A0A9E3R480-F1
#
_cell.length_a   1.000
_cell.length_b   1.000
_cell.length_c   1.000
_cell.angle_alpha   90.00
_cell.angle_beta   90.00
_cell.angle_gamma   90.00
#
_symmetry.space_group_name_H-M   'P 1'
#
loop_
_entity.id
_entity.type
_entity.pdbx_description
1 polymer ?
#
loop_
_entity_poly.entity_id
_entity_poly.type
_entity_poly.pdbx_seq_one_letter_code
_entity_poly.pdbx_strand_id
1 'polypeptide(L)'
;MSTLPAAEPIPRAWLKAVLSPWTRRLALAAFAASFFFPVTGLGPDLCPIHRATGLPCPGCGMTRAVALVSQGEPLIALGANPFVVLVWPLLLALAVLALLRHRQVLALEAKLDATEPYFSRLQAVLLAAFFGFGVLRFAVFLALREPFP
;
A
#
# COMPACT_ATOMS: atom_id res chain seq x y z
N MET A 1 -28.43 35.49 -13.05
CA MET A 1 -28.14 34.15 -13.59
C MET A 1 -26.63 33.95 -13.49
N SER A 2 -26.15 33.64 -12.29
CA SER A 2 -24.72 33.49 -11.97
C SER A 2 -24.24 32.13 -12.48
N THR A 3 -23.41 32.13 -13.52
CA THR A 3 -22.65 30.96 -13.93
C THR A 3 -21.72 30.57 -12.77
N LEU A 4 -22.03 29.47 -12.09
CA LEU A 4 -21.08 28.84 -11.17
C LEU A 4 -19.80 28.55 -11.97
N PRO A 5 -18.59 28.91 -11.47
CA PRO A 5 -17.36 28.56 -12.15
C PRO A 5 -17.31 27.04 -12.28
N ALA A 6 -17.05 26.55 -13.49
CA ALA A 6 -16.78 25.15 -13.72
C ALA A 6 -15.69 24.73 -12.72
N ALA A 7 -16.00 23.79 -11.84
CA ALA A 7 -15.07 23.33 -10.82
C ALA A 7 -13.80 22.85 -11.52
N GLU A 8 -12.75 23.65 -11.48
CA GLU A 8 -11.44 23.24 -11.98
C GLU A 8 -11.06 21.96 -11.22
N PRO A 9 -10.69 20.87 -11.92
CA PRO A 9 -10.30 19.64 -11.27
C PRO A 9 -9.10 19.94 -10.37
N ILE A 10 -9.29 19.78 -9.06
CA ILE A 10 -8.26 20.02 -8.04
C ILE A 10 -7.04 19.18 -8.45
N PRO A 11 -5.90 19.77 -8.83
CA PRO A 11 -4.75 18.99 -9.28
C PRO A 11 -4.27 18.13 -8.11
N ARG A 12 -4.54 16.83 -8.18
CA ARG A 12 -4.20 15.88 -7.12
C ARG A 12 -2.71 15.58 -7.13
N ALA A 13 -1.94 16.45 -6.47
CA ALA A 13 -0.48 16.36 -6.35
C ALA A 13 0.02 14.98 -5.87
N TRP A 14 -0.78 14.27 -5.05
CA TRP A 14 -0.46 12.92 -4.59
C TRP A 14 -0.49 11.86 -5.70
N LEU A 15 -1.37 12.01 -6.71
CA LEU A 15 -1.46 11.06 -7.83
C LEU A 15 -0.21 11.14 -8.69
N LYS A 16 0.25 12.37 -8.95
CA LYS A 16 1.52 12.65 -9.65
C LYS A 16 2.74 12.15 -8.87
N ALA A 17 2.70 12.26 -7.54
CA ALA A 17 3.75 11.72 -6.67
C ALA A 17 3.80 10.17 -6.70
N VAL A 18 2.64 9.50 -6.71
CA VAL A 18 2.54 8.04 -6.79
C VAL A 18 2.94 7.51 -8.18
N LEU A 19 2.55 8.21 -9.26
CA LEU A 19 2.88 7.87 -10.64
C LEU A 19 4.29 8.32 -11.08
N SER A 20 5.03 8.96 -10.18
CA SER A 20 6.41 9.40 -10.44
C SER A 20 7.27 8.24 -10.97
N PRO A 21 8.13 8.49 -11.97
CA PRO A 21 9.04 7.47 -12.50
C PRO A 21 9.96 6.89 -11.41
N TRP A 22 10.28 7.66 -10.37
CA TRP A 22 11.06 7.20 -9.22
C TRP A 22 10.28 6.20 -8.38
N THR A 23 9.02 6.51 -8.05
CA THR A 23 8.13 5.64 -7.28
C THR A 23 7.89 4.31 -8.00
N ARG A 24 7.69 4.36 -9.32
CA ARG A 24 7.54 3.15 -10.16
C ARG A 24 8.78 2.27 -10.18
N ARG A 25 9.97 2.87 -10.34
CA ARG A 25 11.25 2.11 -10.30
C ARG A 25 11.49 1.49 -8.92
N LEU A 26 11.18 2.22 -7.86
CA LEU A 26 11.30 1.74 -6.48
C LEU A 26 10.31 0.59 -6.21
N ALA A 27 9.07 0.70 -6.68
CA ALA A 27 8.07 -0.34 -6.58
C ALA A 27 8.47 -1.62 -7.34
N LEU A 28 9.03 -1.47 -8.55
CA LEU A 28 9.55 -2.61 -9.32
C LEU A 28 10.71 -3.29 -8.59
N ALA A 29 11.66 -2.52 -8.06
CA ALA A 29 12.77 -3.06 -7.28
C ALA A 29 12.29 -3.78 -6.02
N ALA A 30 11.31 -3.20 -5.30
CA ALA A 30 10.72 -3.81 -4.12
C ALA A 30 9.94 -5.10 -4.45
N PHE A 31 9.21 -5.13 -5.57
CA PHE A 31 8.51 -6.32 -6.05
C PHE A 31 9.48 -7.41 -6.49
N ALA A 32 10.55 -7.07 -7.20
CA ALA A 32 11.59 -8.05 -7.55
C ALA A 32 12.28 -8.59 -6.29
N ALA A 33 12.59 -7.71 -5.33
CA ALA A 33 13.22 -8.08 -4.07
C ALA A 33 12.32 -8.97 -3.20
N SER A 34 10.98 -8.87 -3.27
CA SER A 34 10.08 -9.67 -2.45
C SER A 34 10.14 -11.17 -2.74
N PHE A 35 10.54 -11.58 -3.95
CA PHE A 35 10.77 -12.99 -4.30
C PHE A 35 12.01 -13.57 -3.61
N PHE A 36 13.05 -12.75 -3.40
CA PHE A 36 14.31 -13.17 -2.79
C PHE A 36 14.38 -12.86 -1.29
N PHE A 37 13.37 -12.19 -0.74
CA PHE A 37 13.36 -11.78 0.66
C PHE A 37 13.06 -12.98 1.57
N PRO A 38 13.88 -13.24 2.61
CA PRO A 38 13.63 -14.34 3.53
C PRO A 38 12.31 -14.13 4.27
N VAL A 39 11.43 -15.12 4.21
CA VAL A 39 10.09 -15.11 4.86
C VAL A 39 10.19 -15.02 6.38
N THR A 40 11.28 -15.55 6.94
CA THR A 40 11.61 -15.47 8.36
C THR A 40 12.07 -14.07 8.78
N GLY A 41 12.17 -13.12 7.85
CA GLY A 41 12.87 -11.85 8.05
C GLY A 41 14.38 -12.04 8.10
N LEU A 42 15.12 -10.94 8.20
CA LEU A 42 16.59 -10.93 8.33
C LEU A 42 17.08 -11.43 9.71
N GLY A 43 16.19 -11.91 10.59
CA GLY A 43 16.46 -12.21 11.99
C GLY A 43 15.92 -11.14 12.97
N PRO A 44 16.31 -9.85 12.86
CA PRO A 44 15.78 -8.81 13.74
C PRO A 44 14.47 -8.23 13.23
N ASP A 45 13.66 -7.72 14.16
CA ASP A 45 12.51 -6.87 13.84
C ASP A 45 12.97 -5.63 13.08
N LEU A 46 12.70 -5.61 11.78
CA LEU A 46 13.02 -4.49 10.88
C LEU A 46 12.06 -3.30 11.05
N CYS A 47 11.01 -3.45 11.86
CA CYS A 47 10.08 -2.36 12.14
C CYS A 47 10.63 -1.48 13.26
N PRO A 48 11.06 -0.23 12.97
CA PRO A 48 11.60 0.66 14.00
C PRO A 48 10.54 1.03 15.05
N ILE A 49 9.25 1.05 14.68
CA ILE A 49 8.15 1.34 15.59
C ILE A 49 7.96 0.19 16.59
N HIS A 50 7.89 -1.05 16.09
CA HIS A 50 7.79 -2.23 16.97
C HIS A 50 9.02 -2.34 17.88
N ARG A 51 10.22 -2.08 17.34
CA ARG A 51 11.44 -2.12 18.14
C ARG A 51 11.53 -1.01 19.18
N ALA A 52 10.99 0.18 18.89
CA ALA A 52 11.02 1.31 19.81
C ALA A 52 9.89 1.28 20.85
N THR A 53 8.72 0.73 20.50
CA THR A 53 7.51 0.82 21.33
C THR A 53 6.99 -0.53 21.82
N GLY A 54 7.45 -1.65 21.24
CA GLY A 54 6.90 -3.00 21.47
C GLY A 54 5.47 -3.18 20.93
N LEU A 55 4.92 -2.18 20.24
CA LEU A 55 3.52 -2.16 19.82
C LEU A 55 3.39 -2.57 18.34
N PRO A 56 2.47 -3.49 18.00
CA PRO A 56 2.22 -3.87 16.63
C PRO A 56 1.47 -2.76 15.87
N CYS A 57 2.19 -2.06 15.00
CA CYS A 57 1.68 -1.07 14.05
C CYS A 57 0.81 -1.68 12.94
N PRO A 58 -0.02 -0.90 12.20
CA PRO A 58 -0.86 -1.41 11.10
C PRO A 58 -0.06 -2.03 9.95
N GLY A 59 1.17 -1.54 9.72
CA GLY A 59 2.11 -2.08 8.72
C GLY A 59 3.02 -3.18 9.24
N CYS A 60 2.92 -3.57 10.50
CA CYS A 60 3.81 -4.58 11.07
C CYS A 60 3.48 -5.94 10.44
N GLY A 61 4.51 -6.70 10.04
CA GLY A 61 4.37 -7.94 9.28
C GLY A 61 4.08 -7.76 7.77
N MET A 62 3.94 -6.53 7.27
CA MET A 62 3.58 -6.30 5.86
C MET A 62 4.65 -6.77 4.88
N THR A 63 5.94 -6.54 5.17
CA THR A 63 7.05 -7.03 4.35
C THR A 63 7.06 -8.56 4.26
N ARG A 64 6.80 -9.23 5.39
CA ARG A 64 6.68 -10.69 5.47
C ARG A 64 5.47 -11.19 4.70
N ALA A 65 4.32 -10.53 4.84
CA ALA A 65 3.12 -10.87 4.09
C ALA A 65 3.33 -10.73 2.58
N VAL A 66 3.98 -9.65 2.12
CA VAL A 66 4.30 -9.45 0.70
C VAL A 66 5.25 -10.53 0.18
N ALA A 67 6.27 -10.92 0.95
CA ALA A 67 7.16 -12.03 0.60
C ALA A 67 6.40 -13.37 0.52
N LEU A 68 5.53 -13.68 1.50
CA LEU A 68 4.71 -14.89 1.52
C LEU A 68 3.76 -14.98 0.32
N VAL A 69 3.04 -13.90 -0.03
CA VAL A 69 2.19 -13.89 -1.24
C VAL A 69 3.04 -14.07 -2.49
N SER A 70 4.21 -13.42 -2.56
CA SER A 70 5.10 -13.54 -3.72
C SER A 70 5.69 -14.95 -3.88
N GLN A 71 5.82 -15.70 -2.79
CA GLN A 71 6.31 -17.08 -2.78
C GLN A 71 5.21 -18.14 -2.95
N GLY A 72 3.94 -17.71 -3.09
CA GLY A 72 2.81 -18.62 -3.34
C GLY A 72 2.08 -19.10 -2.10
N GLU A 73 2.30 -18.49 -0.93
CA GLU A 73 1.68 -18.83 0.36
C GLU A 73 0.70 -17.74 0.84
N PRO A 74 -0.43 -17.49 0.12
CA PRO A 74 -1.34 -16.39 0.44
C PRO A 74 -2.09 -16.57 1.75
N LEU A 75 -2.40 -17.82 2.13
CA LEU A 75 -3.07 -18.13 3.40
C LEU A 75 -2.22 -17.74 4.61
N ILE A 76 -0.92 -18.06 4.55
CA ILE A 76 0.03 -17.68 5.61
C ILE A 76 0.27 -16.17 5.59
N ALA A 77 0.27 -15.55 4.40
CA ALA A 77 0.42 -14.11 4.27
C ALA A 77 -0.72 -13.32 4.93
N LEU A 78 -1.96 -13.80 4.84
CA LEU A 78 -3.12 -13.21 5.52
C LEU A 78 -2.96 -13.23 7.04
N GLY A 79 -2.38 -14.32 7.57
CA GLY A 79 -2.02 -14.42 8.99
C GLY A 79 -0.95 -13.40 9.40
N ALA A 80 0.01 -13.11 8.52
CA ALA A 80 1.06 -12.12 8.77
C ALA A 80 0.53 -10.68 8.71
N ASN A 81 -0.23 -10.33 7.67
CA ASN A 81 -0.96 -9.05 7.61
C ASN A 81 -2.10 -9.13 6.59
N PRO A 82 -3.38 -8.96 7.00
CA PRO A 82 -4.51 -9.06 6.08
C PRO A 82 -4.55 -7.95 5.03
N PHE A 83 -3.87 -6.81 5.27
CA PHE A 83 -3.75 -5.75 4.26
C PHE A 83 -2.90 -6.14 3.05
N VAL A 84 -2.22 -7.27 3.09
CA VAL A 84 -1.48 -7.79 1.93
C VAL A 84 -2.37 -7.94 0.70
N VAL A 85 -3.66 -8.22 0.88
CA VAL A 85 -4.65 -8.32 -0.21
C VAL A 85 -4.81 -7.00 -0.96
N LEU A 86 -4.58 -5.86 -0.30
CA LEU A 86 -4.65 -4.53 -0.93
C LEU A 86 -3.27 -4.06 -1.39
N VAL A 87 -2.24 -4.29 -0.57
CA VAL A 87 -0.89 -3.78 -0.81
C VAL A 87 -0.20 -4.54 -1.94
N TRP A 88 -0.38 -5.86 -2.03
CA TRP A 88 0.28 -6.66 -3.06
C TRP A 88 -0.22 -6.35 -4.48
N PRO A 89 -1.55 -6.25 -4.76
CA PRO A 89 -2.02 -5.82 -6.07
C PRO A 89 -1.62 -4.39 -6.43
N LEU A 90 -1.58 -3.48 -5.44
CA LEU A 90 -1.11 -2.12 -5.66
C LEU A 90 0.37 -2.10 -6.06
N LEU A 91 1.20 -2.86 -5.36
CA LEU A 91 2.62 -3.00 -5.66
C LEU A 91 2.83 -3.62 -7.04
N LEU A 92 2.09 -4.68 -7.37
CA LEU A 92 2.10 -5.31 -8.70
C LEU A 92 1.69 -4.32 -9.79
N ALA A 93 0.61 -3.56 -9.60
CA ALA A 93 0.15 -2.57 -10.56
C ALA A 93 1.23 -1.49 -10.80
N LEU A 94 1.86 -0.97 -9.75
CA LEU A 94 2.96 0.00 -9.87
C LEU A 94 4.18 -0.59 -10.57
N ALA A 95 4.54 -1.85 -10.28
CA ALA A 95 5.62 -2.56 -10.94
C ALA A 95 5.34 -2.79 -12.44
N VAL A 96 4.12 -3.18 -12.80
CA VAL A 96 3.68 -3.30 -14.19
C VAL A 96 3.71 -1.94 -14.90
N LEU A 97 3.23 -0.87 -14.25
CA LEU A 97 3.32 0.49 -14.79
C LEU A 97 4.76 0.97 -14.97
N ALA A 98 5.72 0.45 -14.19
CA ALA A 98 7.14 0.72 -14.37
C ALA A 98 7.71 0.08 -15.65
N LEU A 99 7.15 -1.06 -16.07
CA LEU A 99 7.52 -1.78 -17.30
C LEU A 99 6.84 -1.19 -18.56
N LEU A 100 5.72 -0.47 -18.40
CA LEU A 100 5.05 0.22 -19.51
C LEU A 100 5.83 1.46 -19.97
N ARG A 101 5.74 1.79 -21.27
CA ARG A 101 6.40 2.98 -21.82
C ARG A 101 5.83 4.24 -21.17
N HIS A 102 6.69 5.22 -20.91
CA HIS A 102 6.30 6.51 -20.30
C HIS A 102 5.09 7.18 -20.99
N ARG A 103 4.96 7.02 -22.32
CA ARG A 103 3.81 7.52 -23.10
C ARG A 103 2.47 6.87 -22.72
N GLN A 104 2.46 5.57 -22.41
CA GLN A 104 1.25 4.86 -21.99
C GLN A 104 0.82 5.29 -20.58
N VAL A 105 1.78 5.57 -19.70
CA VAL A 105 1.50 6.03 -18.33
C VAL A 105 0.86 7.42 -18.34
N LEU A 106 1.34 8.34 -19.19
CA LEU A 106 0.72 9.66 -19.37
C LEU A 106 -0.71 9.56 -19.93
N ALA A 107 -0.96 8.63 -20.87
CA ALA A 107 -2.31 8.37 -21.38
C ALA A 107 -3.24 7.75 -20.33
N LEU A 108 -2.68 6.95 -19.41
CA LEU A 108 -3.41 6.37 -18.28
C LEU A 108 -3.74 7.44 -17.24
N GLU A 109 -2.81 8.36 -16.96
CA GLU A 109 -3.01 9.52 -16.07
C GLU A 109 -4.17 10.38 -16.58
N ALA A 110 -4.19 10.72 -17.88
CA ALA A 110 -5.29 11.47 -18.49
C ALA A 110 -6.65 10.76 -18.39
N LYS A 111 -6.68 9.42 -18.47
CA LYS A 111 -7.91 8.64 -18.29
C LYS A 111 -8.33 8.52 -16.82
N LEU A 112 -7.38 8.43 -15.89
CA LEU A 112 -7.64 8.42 -14.44
C LEU A 112 -8.23 9.76 -13.99
N ASP A 113 -7.68 10.87 -14.50
CA ASP A 113 -8.20 12.22 -14.28
C ASP A 113 -9.64 12.36 -14.79
N ALA A 114 -9.96 11.78 -15.95
CA ALA A 114 -11.33 11.78 -16.48
C ALA A 114 -12.33 10.92 -15.66
N THR A 115 -11.83 10.00 -14.82
CA THR A 115 -12.64 9.04 -14.02
C THR A 115 -12.66 9.42 -12.52
N GLU A 116 -12.22 10.64 -12.18
CA GLU A 116 -11.85 11.08 -10.82
C GLU A 116 -12.91 11.15 -9.70
N PRO A 117 -14.23 11.32 -9.95
CA PRO A 117 -15.16 11.59 -8.83
C PRO A 117 -15.44 10.35 -7.96
N TYR A 118 -15.21 9.13 -8.44
CA TYR A 118 -15.43 7.90 -7.67
C TYR A 118 -14.18 7.43 -6.91
N PHE A 119 -13.00 7.66 -7.48
CA PHE A 119 -11.73 7.16 -6.94
C PHE A 119 -11.31 7.87 -5.63
N SER A 120 -11.67 9.15 -5.45
CA SER A 120 -11.36 9.90 -4.22
C SER A 120 -12.08 9.34 -3.00
N ARG A 121 -13.36 8.97 -3.14
CA ARG A 121 -14.14 8.38 -2.05
C ARG A 121 -13.62 6.99 -1.70
N LEU A 122 -13.30 6.18 -2.71
CA LEU A 122 -12.75 4.85 -2.49
C LEU A 122 -11.40 4.90 -1.78
N GLN A 123 -10.50 5.80 -2.18
CA GLN A 123 -9.21 5.96 -1.52
C GLN A 123 -9.35 6.48 -0.09
N ALA A 124 -10.24 7.44 0.15
CA ALA A 124 -10.52 7.92 1.50
C ALA A 124 -11.06 6.80 2.39
N VAL A 125 -11.96 5.95 1.87
CA VAL A 125 -12.47 4.78 2.57
C VAL A 125 -11.36 3.75 2.83
N LEU A 126 -10.47 3.49 1.86
CA LEU A 126 -9.34 2.58 2.03
C LEU A 126 -8.34 3.08 3.07
N LEU A 127 -8.02 4.38 3.05
CA LEU A 127 -7.18 5.02 4.07
C LEU A 127 -7.85 4.97 5.45
N ALA A 128 -9.13 5.31 5.53
CA ALA A 128 -9.89 5.24 6.78
C ALA A 128 -9.96 3.81 7.33
N ALA A 129 -10.16 2.81 6.46
CA ALA A 129 -10.13 1.40 6.82
C ALA A 129 -8.73 0.96 7.29
N PHE A 130 -7.67 1.43 6.63
CA PHE A 130 -6.28 1.16 7.02
C PHE A 130 -5.97 1.71 8.42
N PHE A 131 -6.28 2.97 8.67
CA PHE A 131 -6.10 3.58 9.98
C PHE A 131 -7.04 2.97 11.04
N GLY A 132 -8.29 2.69 10.68
CA GLY A 132 -9.27 2.06 11.56
C GLY A 132 -8.88 0.66 12.01
N PHE A 133 -8.39 -0.18 11.09
CA PHE A 133 -7.83 -1.48 11.46
C PHE A 133 -6.56 -1.33 12.31
N GLY A 134 -5.72 -0.33 12.03
CA GLY A 134 -4.56 -0.03 12.87
C GLY A 134 -4.95 0.27 14.32
N VAL A 135 -5.99 1.08 14.51
CA VAL A 135 -6.54 1.38 15.84
C VAL A 135 -7.18 0.14 16.47
N LEU A 136 -7.94 -0.66 15.70
CA LEU A 136 -8.54 -1.90 16.20
C LEU A 136 -7.48 -2.91 16.63
N ARG A 137 -6.43 -3.12 15.81
CA ARG A 137 -5.32 -4.01 16.11
C ARG A 137 -4.54 -3.54 17.34
N PHE A 138 -4.34 -2.23 17.48
CA PHE A 138 -3.74 -1.62 18.66
C PHE A 138 -4.61 -1.82 19.91
N ALA A 139 -5.93 -1.61 19.80
CA ALA A 139 -6.88 -1.82 20.88
C ALA A 139 -6.97 -3.30 21.29
N VAL A 140 -6.94 -4.22 20.33
CA VAL A 140 -6.90 -5.68 20.57
C VAL A 140 -5.60 -6.07 21.27
N PHE A 141 -4.45 -5.51 20.88
CA PHE A 141 -3.19 -5.74 21.60
C PHE A 141 -3.24 -5.22 23.04
N LEU A 142 -3.75 -4.01 23.25
CA LEU A 142 -3.95 -3.45 24.59
C LEU A 142 -4.91 -4.29 25.45
N ALA A 143 -5.94 -4.88 24.84
CA ALA A 143 -6.93 -5.70 25.51
C ALA A 143 -6.44 -7.12 25.82
N LEU A 144 -5.65 -7.74 24.94
CA LEU A 144 -5.23 -9.14 25.08
C LEU A 144 -3.84 -9.32 25.70
N ARG A 145 -2.95 -8.31 25.64
CA ARG A 145 -1.54 -8.37 26.12
C ARG A 145 -0.68 -9.55 25.63
N GLU A 146 -1.20 -10.39 24.74
CA GLU A 146 -0.45 -11.47 24.12
C GLU A 146 0.51 -10.91 23.06
N PRO A 147 1.82 -11.21 23.13
CA PRO A 147 2.75 -10.88 22.06
C PRO A 147 2.31 -11.62 20.79
N PHE A 148 2.08 -10.86 19.73
CA PHE A 148 1.68 -11.40 18.44
C PHE A 148 2.83 -12.26 17.86
N PRO A 149 2.56 -13.47 17.34
CA PRO A 149 3.58 -14.31 16.70
C PRO A 149 4.03 -13.81 15.31
#